data_AF-A0A1F7PHX7-F1
#
_entry.id   AF-A0A1F7PHX7-F1
#
_cell.length_a   1.000
_cell.length_b   1.000
_cell.length_c   1.000
_cell.angle_alpha   90.00
_cell.angle_beta   90.00
_cell.angle_gamma   90.00
#
_symmetry.space_group_name_H-M   'P 1'
#
loop_
_entity.id
_entity.type
_entity.pdbx_description
1 polymer ?
#
loop_
_entity_poly.entity_id
_entity_poly.type
_entity_poly.pdbx_seq_one_letter_code
_entity_poly.pdbx_strand_id
1 'polypeptide(L)'
;MVRAYFASEHRDDRQLVAYGLRLGNQTVFKRLGFLIEQLGIEAADLQAECRSARSAGYTRLDPSGPARGRLLRRWGLRLNVEVPTGR
;
A
#
# COMPACT_ATOMS: atom_id res chain seq x y z
N MET A 1 -11.32 -5.97 -5.22
CA MET A 1 -11.65 -4.60 -4.79
C MET A 1 -10.56 -3.60 -5.18
N VAL A 2 -9.30 -3.74 -4.74
CA VAL A 2 -8.22 -2.79 -5.11
C VAL A 2 -7.97 -2.70 -6.62
N ARG A 3 -7.81 -3.83 -7.33
CA ARG A 3 -7.65 -3.83 -8.80
C ARG A 3 -8.79 -3.13 -9.54
N ALA A 4 -10.03 -3.30 -9.06
CA ALA A 4 -11.21 -2.72 -9.70
C ALA A 4 -11.18 -1.18 -9.65
N TYR A 5 -10.73 -0.59 -8.53
CA TYR A 5 -10.53 0.85 -8.43
C TYR A 5 -9.50 1.34 -9.47
N PHE A 6 -8.34 0.68 -9.55
CA PHE A 6 -7.27 1.06 -10.48
C PHE A 6 -7.63 0.89 -11.97
N ALA A 7 -8.65 0.09 -12.27
CA ALA A 7 -9.20 -0.08 -13.62
C ALA A 7 -10.44 0.79 -13.89
N SER A 8 -10.95 1.50 -12.87
CA SER A 8 -12.15 2.33 -13.00
C SER A 8 -11.84 3.74 -13.49
N GLU A 9 -12.83 4.39 -14.09
CA GLU A 9 -12.79 5.82 -14.44
C GLU A 9 -12.66 6.75 -13.23
N HIS A 10 -12.94 6.25 -12.03
CA HIS A 10 -12.83 7.00 -10.77
C HIS A 10 -11.43 6.97 -10.17
N ARG A 11 -10.44 6.38 -10.86
CA ARG A 11 -9.05 6.38 -10.41
C ARG A 11 -8.50 7.81 -10.38
N ASP A 12 -8.23 8.30 -9.18
CA ASP A 12 -7.50 9.53 -8.95
C ASP A 12 -6.35 9.29 -7.95
N ASP A 13 -5.15 9.11 -8.50
CA ASP A 13 -3.94 8.84 -7.70
C ASP A 13 -3.54 10.06 -6.86
N ARG A 14 -3.79 11.28 -7.34
CA ARG A 14 -3.48 12.52 -6.60
C ARG A 14 -4.38 12.67 -5.41
N GLN A 15 -5.67 12.38 -5.58
CA GLN A 15 -6.64 12.42 -4.50
C GLN A 15 -6.36 11.33 -3.45
N LEU A 16 -5.94 10.13 -3.87
CA LEU A 16 -5.47 9.09 -2.94
C LEU A 16 -4.30 9.57 -2.08
N VAL A 17 -3.29 10.21 -2.68
CA VAL A 17 -2.15 10.76 -1.93
C VAL A 17 -2.62 11.87 -0.99
N ALA A 18 -3.44 12.81 -1.47
CA ALA A 18 -3.97 13.90 -0.66
C ALA A 18 -4.75 13.41 0.57
N TYR A 19 -5.58 12.37 0.40
CA TYR A 19 -6.28 11.75 1.54
C TYR A 19 -5.33 11.05 2.50
N GLY A 20 -4.33 10.32 1.99
CA GLY A 20 -3.31 9.68 2.82
C GLY A 20 -2.55 10.70 3.68
N LEU A 21 -2.19 11.84 3.09
CA LEU A 21 -1.52 12.94 3.79
C LEU A 21 -2.45 13.60 4.81
N ARG A 22 -3.71 13.89 4.44
CA ARG A 22 -4.69 14.53 5.31
C ARG A 22 -5.04 13.69 6.54
N LEU A 23 -5.12 12.37 6.38
CA LEU A 23 -5.38 11.45 7.49
C LEU A 23 -4.18 11.32 8.44
N GLY A 24 -3.01 11.85 8.08
CA GLY A 24 -1.76 11.73 8.86
C GLY A 24 -1.29 10.28 9.02
N ASN A 25 -1.90 9.33 8.31
CA ASN A 25 -1.69 7.92 8.53
C ASN A 25 -0.67 7.38 7.52
N GLN A 26 0.60 7.50 7.89
CA GLN A 26 1.73 7.05 7.07
C GLN A 26 1.74 5.53 6.83
N THR A 27 0.93 4.76 7.57
CA THR A 27 0.71 3.32 7.33
C THR A 27 -0.04 3.07 6.02
N VAL A 28 -0.89 4.00 5.58
CA VAL A 28 -1.64 3.89 4.33
C VAL A 28 -0.68 3.80 3.14
N PHE A 29 0.34 4.67 3.09
CA PHE A 29 1.34 4.65 2.03
C PHE A 29 2.14 3.35 1.98
N LYS A 30 2.48 2.77 3.13
CA LYS A 30 3.16 1.47 3.21
C LYS A 30 2.32 0.37 2.57
N ARG A 31 1.04 0.29 2.96
CA ARG A 31 0.09 -0.73 2.46
C ARG A 31 -0.23 -0.54 0.98
N LEU A 32 -0.52 0.70 0.57
CA LEU A 32 -0.88 1.05 -0.80
C LEU A 32 0.26 0.73 -1.76
N GLY A 33 1.48 1.19 -1.45
CA GLY A 33 2.65 0.92 -2.27
C GLY A 33 2.98 -0.57 -2.38
N PHE A 34 2.80 -1.33 -1.29
CA PHE A 34 2.92 -2.79 -1.33
C PHE A 34 1.86 -3.44 -2.24
N LEU A 35 0.60 -3.01 -2.15
CA LEU A 35 -0.48 -3.56 -2.97
C LEU A 35 -0.28 -3.26 -4.45
N ILE A 36 0.12 -2.04 -4.80
CA ILE A 36 0.47 -1.67 -6.18
C ILE A 36 1.57 -2.59 -6.72
N GLU A 37 2.63 -2.80 -5.94
CA GLU A 37 3.75 -3.66 -6.34
C GLU A 37 3.36 -5.14 -6.45
N GLN A 38 2.64 -5.68 -5.47
CA GLN A 38 2.26 -7.10 -5.49
C GLN A 38 1.24 -7.42 -6.56
N LEU A 39 0.32 -6.50 -6.83
CA LEU A 39 -0.71 -6.69 -7.85
C LEU A 39 -0.20 -6.36 -9.26
N GLY A 40 1.03 -5.85 -9.42
CA GLY A 40 1.55 -5.44 -10.72
C GLY A 40 0.70 -4.34 -11.35
N ILE A 41 0.31 -3.35 -10.56
CA ILE A 41 -0.50 -2.22 -11.03
C ILE A 41 0.45 -1.17 -11.62
N GLU A 42 0.15 -0.76 -12.86
CA GLU A 42 0.87 0.32 -13.56
C GLU A 42 0.53 1.69 -12.93
N ALA A 43 1.25 2.01 -11.85
CA ALA A 43 1.11 3.24 -11.08
C ALA A 43 2.46 3.67 -10.48
N ALA A 44 3.48 3.81 -11.34
CA ALA A 44 4.86 4.06 -10.93
C ALA A 44 5.01 5.35 -10.09
N ASP A 45 4.35 6.44 -10.51
CA ASP A 45 4.40 7.72 -9.79
C ASP A 45 3.78 7.61 -8.40
N LEU A 46 2.58 7.02 -8.29
CA LEU A 46 1.92 6.77 -7.01
C LEU A 46 2.76 5.86 -6.11
N GLN A 47 3.41 4.85 -6.68
CA GLN A 47 4.32 3.97 -5.93
C GLN A 47 5.53 4.75 -5.41
N ALA A 48 6.10 5.65 -6.20
CA ALA A 48 7.22 6.50 -5.79
C ALA A 48 6.82 7.45 -4.66
N GLU A 49 5.66 8.10 -4.77
CA GLU A 49 5.08 8.94 -3.70
C GLU A 49 4.88 8.14 -2.41
N CYS A 50 4.32 6.92 -2.51
CA CYS A 50 4.16 6.03 -1.36
C CYS A 50 5.51 5.66 -0.71
N ARG A 51 6.59 5.49 -1.50
CA ARG A 51 7.93 5.21 -0.95
C ARG A 51 8.50 6.42 -0.24
N SER A 52 8.28 7.61 -0.77
CA SER A 52 8.74 8.88 -0.18
C SER A 52 8.03 9.16 1.15
N ALA A 53 6.71 8.96 1.21
CA ALA A 53 5.89 9.28 2.37
C ALA A 53 5.90 8.21 3.50
N ARG A 54 6.72 7.17 3.40
CA ARG A 54 6.72 6.06 4.39
C ARG A 54 7.42 6.47 5.70
N SER A 55 6.79 6.19 6.85
CA SER A 55 7.45 6.29 8.16
C SER A 55 8.54 5.23 8.35
N ALA A 56 9.47 5.53 9.26
CA ALA A 56 10.28 4.52 9.92
C ALA A 56 9.39 3.49 10.65
N GLY A 57 9.87 2.25 10.78
CA GLY A 57 9.22 1.18 11.56
C GLY A 57 8.28 0.26 10.77
N TYR A 58 7.92 -0.84 11.43
CA TYR A 58 7.11 -1.92 10.86
C TYR A 58 5.66 -1.85 11.29
N THR A 59 4.74 -2.03 10.34
CA THR A 59 3.29 -2.05 10.59
C THR A 59 2.66 -3.30 10.01
N ARG A 60 1.52 -3.75 10.54
CA ARG A 60 0.81 -4.90 9.96
C ARG A 60 0.17 -4.52 8.63
N LEU A 61 0.26 -5.42 7.65
CA LEU A 61 -0.41 -5.27 6.37
C LEU A 61 -1.93 -5.20 6.57
N ASP A 62 -2.50 -6.17 7.28
CA ASP A 62 -3.89 -6.16 7.69
C ASP A 62 -3.97 -5.80 9.19
N PRO A 63 -4.66 -4.71 9.59
CA PRO A 63 -4.83 -4.36 11.00
C PRO A 63 -5.62 -5.40 11.80
N SER A 64 -6.58 -6.08 11.16
CA SER A 64 -7.49 -7.08 11.72
C SER A 64 -6.94 -8.52 11.66
N GLY A 65 -5.89 -8.73 10.87
CA GLY A 65 -5.19 -10.01 10.77
C GLY A 65 -4.29 -10.33 11.98
N PRO A 66 -3.68 -11.54 12.01
CA PRO A 66 -2.83 -11.98 13.11
C PRO A 66 -1.60 -11.09 13.31
N ALA A 67 -1.00 -11.10 14.50
CA ALA A 67 0.17 -10.25 14.80
C ALA A 67 1.50 -10.77 14.21
N ARG A 68 1.50 -12.01 13.71
CA ARG A 68 2.68 -12.74 13.18
C ARG A 68 2.68 -12.71 11.65
N GLY A 69 3.86 -12.85 11.05
CA GLY A 69 4.02 -12.83 9.61
C GLY A 69 5.43 -12.43 9.18
N ARG A 70 5.71 -12.56 7.89
CA ARG A 70 7.02 -12.22 7.29
C ARG A 70 7.25 -10.72 7.31
N LEU A 71 8.44 -10.28 7.72
CA LEU A 71 8.81 -8.88 7.63
C LEU A 71 9.26 -8.54 6.21
N LEU A 72 8.66 -7.48 5.67
CA LEU A 72 8.97 -6.92 4.38
C LEU A 72 9.59 -5.53 4.56
N ARG A 73 10.93 -5.50 4.53
CA ARG A 73 11.72 -4.31 4.84
C ARG A 73 11.50 -3.17 3.85
N ARG A 74 11.30 -3.49 2.55
CA ARG A 74 11.11 -2.49 1.49
C ARG A 74 9.96 -1.52 1.79
N TRP A 75 8.86 -2.02 2.35
CA TRP A 75 7.68 -1.22 2.73
C TRP A 75 7.52 -1.01 4.24
N GLY A 76 8.40 -1.57 5.08
CA GLY A 76 8.22 -1.52 6.54
C GLY A 76 6.91 -2.21 6.95
N LEU A 77 6.62 -3.37 6.37
CA LEU A 77 5.39 -4.12 6.63
C LEU A 77 5.69 -5.47 7.27
N ARG A 78 4.77 -5.94 8.10
CA ARG A 78 4.63 -7.35 8.47
C ARG A 78 3.49 -7.92 7.64
N LEU A 79 3.83 -8.81 6.72
CA LEU A 79 2.88 -9.54 5.89
C LEU A 79 2.22 -10.63 6.74
N ASN A 80 1.15 -10.24 7.41
CA ASN A 80 0.36 -11.10 8.29
C ASN A 80 -0.85 -11.74 7.61
N VAL A 81 -1.07 -11.40 6.34
CA VAL A 81 -2.05 -12.03 5.46
C VAL A 81 -1.39 -12.27 4.11
N GLU A 82 -1.88 -13.26 3.37
CA GLU A 82 -1.45 -13.51 2.01
C GLU A 82 -2.14 -12.54 1.05
N VAL A 83 -1.38 -11.94 0.16
CA VAL A 83 -1.90 -11.14 -0.95
C VAL A 83 -1.54 -11.86 -2.23
N PRO A 84 -2.52 -12.15 -3.11
CA PRO A 84 -2.25 -12.77 -4.39
C PRO A 84 -1.26 -11.93 -5.19
N THR A 85 -0.20 -12.57 -5.69
CA THR A 85 0.70 -11.94 -6.64
C THR A 85 -0.04 -11.77 -7.97
N GLY A 86 0.05 -10.58 -8.57
CA GLY A 86 -0.38 -10.36 -9.94
C GLY A 86 0.56 -11.05 -10.91
N ARG A 87 0.25 -12.29 -11.27
CA ARG A 87 0.81 -12.97 -12.42
C ARG A 87 -0.34 -13.40 -13.33
#